data_AF-A0A8E0R6Z8-F1
#
_entry.id   AF-A0A8E0R6Z8-F1
#
_cell.length_a   1.000
_cell.length_b   1.000
_cell.length_c   1.000
_cell.angle_alpha   90.00
_cell.angle_beta   90.00
_cell.angle_gamma   90.00
#
_symmetry.space_group_name_H-M   'P 1'
#
loop_
_entity.id
_entity.type
_entity.pdbx_description
1 polymer ?
#
loop_
_entity_poly.entity_id
_entity_poly.type
_entity_poly.pdbx_seq_one_letter_code
_entity_poly.pdbx_strand_id
1 'polypeptide(L)'
;MEATMRMPACYNVLSCEEMTYTEGGANATMSEAILNWIPFIGWYKGITAIRDYRNANPKTWLENGIDAIANDMNKSAANAIRDLGRIVWVTASCATGVGLVVNAAVILL
;
A
#
# COMPACT_ATOMS: atom_id res chain seq x y z
N MET A 1 -45.44 25.54 -26.97
CA MET A 1 -44.01 25.87 -27.06
C MET A 1 -43.27 24.75 -26.36
N GLU A 2 -42.65 23.87 -27.12
CA GLU A 2 -41.92 22.71 -26.61
C GLU A 2 -40.49 23.14 -26.33
N ALA A 3 -40.10 23.18 -25.06
CA ALA A 3 -38.72 23.46 -24.66
C ALA A 3 -37.87 22.23 -24.92
N THR A 4 -37.42 22.08 -26.17
CA THR A 4 -36.36 21.14 -26.55
C THR A 4 -35.07 21.60 -25.88
N MET A 5 -34.73 21.01 -24.73
CA MET A 5 -33.39 21.11 -24.13
C MET A 5 -32.40 20.40 -25.05
N ARG A 6 -31.83 21.15 -26.00
CA ARG A 6 -30.66 20.72 -26.76
C ARG A 6 -29.43 20.89 -25.87
N MET A 7 -29.06 19.82 -25.17
CA MET A 7 -27.76 19.75 -24.48
C MET A 7 -26.65 19.84 -25.53
N PRO A 8 -25.62 20.70 -25.33
CA PRO A 8 -24.47 20.74 -26.23
C PRO A 8 -23.77 19.38 -26.24
N ALA A 9 -23.36 18.94 -27.44
CA ALA A 9 -22.87 17.60 -27.78
C ALA A 9 -21.49 17.23 -27.21
N CYS A 10 -21.25 17.53 -25.93
CA CYS A 10 -20.01 17.15 -25.23
C CYS A 10 -20.26 16.68 -23.78
N TYR A 11 -21.50 16.41 -23.38
CA TYR A 11 -21.76 15.63 -22.17
C TYR A 11 -21.90 14.17 -22.57
N ASN A 12 -20.77 13.49 -22.75
CA ASN A 12 -20.76 12.07 -22.47
C ASN A 12 -20.90 11.96 -20.95
N VAL A 13 -22.15 11.90 -20.48
CA VAL A 13 -22.41 11.44 -19.12
C VAL A 13 -21.97 9.98 -19.17
N LEU A 14 -20.75 9.74 -18.71
CA LEU A 14 -20.23 8.41 -18.46
C LEU A 14 -21.32 7.67 -17.67
N SER A 15 -21.88 6.61 -18.26
CA SER A 15 -22.77 5.73 -17.51
C SER A 15 -22.02 5.27 -16.26
N CYS A 16 -22.72 4.89 -15.20
CA CYS A 16 -22.08 4.42 -13.95
C CYS A 16 -21.09 3.25 -14.14
N GLU A 17 -21.01 2.67 -15.34
CA GLU A 17 -20.08 1.63 -15.77
C GLU A 17 -18.71 2.18 -16.26
N GLU A 18 -18.62 3.46 -16.60
CA GLU A 18 -17.37 4.16 -16.96
C GLU A 18 -16.92 5.15 -15.86
N MET A 19 -17.48 5.04 -14.65
CA MET A 19 -16.83 5.54 -13.44
C MET A 19 -15.84 4.50 -12.94
N THR A 20 -14.71 4.35 -13.64
CA THR A 20 -13.55 3.73 -13.01
C THR A 20 -13.07 4.68 -11.92
N TYR A 21 -13.42 4.29 -10.69
CA TYR A 21 -13.08 4.89 -9.41
C TYR A 21 -11.78 5.68 -9.50
N THR A 22 -11.84 6.99 -9.29
CA THR A 22 -10.66 7.83 -9.16
C THR A 22 -9.93 7.40 -7.89
N GLU A 23 -8.82 6.66 -8.06
CA GLU A 23 -7.90 6.16 -7.02
C GLU A 23 -7.10 7.30 -6.35
N GLY A 24 -7.77 8.42 -6.06
CA GLY A 24 -7.22 9.61 -5.44
C GLY A 24 -7.33 9.56 -3.93
N GLY A 25 -6.45 8.78 -3.28
CA GLY A 25 -6.09 8.98 -1.88
C GLY A 25 -6.66 7.94 -0.89
N ALA A 26 -5.73 7.23 -0.26
CA ALA A 26 -5.86 6.57 1.05
C ALA A 26 -6.43 5.15 1.17
N ASN A 27 -6.55 4.37 0.10
CA ASN A 27 -6.77 2.91 0.20
C ASN A 27 -5.99 2.18 -0.90
N ALA A 28 -5.18 1.18 -0.54
CA ALA A 28 -4.66 0.25 -1.54
C ALA A 28 -5.84 -0.42 -2.24
N THR A 29 -5.79 -0.56 -3.56
CA THR A 29 -6.84 -1.33 -4.26
C THR A 29 -6.68 -2.79 -3.87
N MET A 30 -7.76 -3.57 -3.87
CA MET A 30 -7.66 -4.99 -3.50
C MET A 30 -6.68 -5.74 -4.41
N SER A 31 -6.57 -5.34 -5.68
CA SER A 31 -5.58 -5.85 -6.64
C SER A 31 -4.13 -5.59 -6.19
N GLU A 32 -3.82 -4.34 -5.81
CA GLU A 32 -2.50 -3.99 -5.29
C GLU A 32 -2.17 -4.72 -3.99
N ALA A 33 -3.17 -4.92 -3.11
CA ALA A 33 -3.00 -5.65 -1.86
C ALA A 33 -2.54 -7.09 -2.13
N ILE A 34 -3.18 -7.78 -3.09
CA ILE A 34 -2.80 -9.14 -3.50
C ILE A 34 -1.41 -9.19 -4.12
N LEU A 35 -0.99 -8.17 -4.87
CA LEU A 35 0.36 -8.15 -5.46
C LEU A 35 1.48 -8.19 -4.41
N ASN A 36 1.24 -7.69 -3.19
CA ASN A 36 2.21 -7.73 -2.09
C ASN A 36 2.36 -9.15 -1.49
N TRP A 37 1.57 -10.14 -1.94
CA TRP A 37 1.75 -11.55 -1.58
C TRP A 37 2.74 -12.27 -2.50
N ILE A 38 3.25 -11.63 -3.55
CA ILE A 38 4.36 -12.17 -4.35
C ILE A 38 5.68 -11.96 -3.58
N PRO A 39 6.53 -13.00 -3.43
CA PRO A 39 7.67 -12.98 -2.52
C PRO A 39 8.57 -11.75 -2.62
N PHE A 40 9.12 -11.48 -3.81
CA PHE A 40 10.02 -10.35 -4.02
C PHE A 40 9.33 -9.00 -3.88
N ILE A 41 8.07 -8.89 -4.31
CA ILE A 41 7.32 -7.63 -4.27
C ILE A 41 6.98 -7.27 -2.82
N GLY A 42 6.42 -8.23 -2.06
CA GLY A 42 6.08 -8.03 -0.66
C GLY A 42 7.30 -7.74 0.19
N TRP A 43 8.39 -8.49 -0.01
CA TRP A 43 9.67 -8.25 0.67
C TRP A 43 10.22 -6.84 0.37
N TYR A 44 10.34 -6.48 -0.91
CA TYR A 44 10.92 -5.20 -1.31
C TYR A 44 10.09 -4.03 -0.79
N LYS A 45 8.78 -4.03 -1.05
CA LYS A 45 7.88 -2.96 -0.58
C LYS A 45 7.79 -2.90 0.94
N GLY A 46 7.87 -4.05 1.62
CA GLY A 46 7.89 -4.12 3.08
C GLY A 46 9.14 -3.49 3.69
N ILE A 47 10.33 -3.86 3.20
CA ILE A 47 11.59 -3.33 3.70
C ILE A 47 11.78 -1.86 3.36
N THR A 48 11.39 -1.42 2.16
CA THR A 48 11.45 0.01 1.83
C THR A 48 10.52 0.82 2.73
N ALA A 49 9.32 0.31 3.03
CA ALA A 49 8.41 0.98 3.97
C ALA A 49 9.01 1.10 5.38
N ILE A 50 9.70 0.07 5.88
CA ILE A 50 10.39 0.11 7.18
C ILE A 50 11.54 1.13 7.15
N ARG A 51 12.35 1.13 6.08
CA ARG A 51 13.43 2.11 5.88
C ARG A 51 12.88 3.53 5.86
N ASP A 52 11.84 3.78 5.07
CA ASP A 52 11.24 5.11 4.93
C ASP A 52 10.66 5.58 6.27
N TYR A 53 9.98 4.69 6.99
CA TYR A 53 9.47 4.99 8.33
C TYR A 53 10.58 5.29 9.34
N ARG A 54 11.69 4.53 9.32
CA ARG A 54 12.89 4.82 10.11
C ARG A 54 13.46 6.19 9.77
N ASN A 55 13.63 6.49 8.50
CA ASN A 55 14.22 7.76 8.05
C ASN A 55 13.35 8.95 8.45
N ALA A 56 12.03 8.80 8.47
CA ALA A 56 11.11 9.79 9.00
C ALA A 56 11.11 9.87 10.54
N ASN A 57 11.38 8.76 11.25
CA ASN A 57 11.29 8.65 12.71
C ASN A 57 12.59 8.10 13.35
N PRO A 58 13.77 8.71 13.11
CA PRO A 58 15.07 8.07 13.38
C PRO A 58 15.32 7.70 14.85
N LYS A 59 14.66 8.40 15.79
CA LYS A 59 14.84 8.19 17.24
C LYS A 59 13.84 7.21 17.86
N THR A 60 12.69 7.03 17.25
CA THR A 60 11.54 6.32 17.85
C THR A 60 11.00 5.19 16.99
N TRP A 61 11.62 4.93 15.83
CA TRP A 61 11.10 3.93 14.88
C TRP A 61 11.04 2.50 15.43
N LEU A 62 11.95 2.10 16.30
CA LEU A 62 11.89 0.78 16.94
C LEU A 62 10.78 0.68 17.99
N GLU A 63 10.46 1.79 18.65
CA GLU A 63 9.45 1.85 19.71
C GLU A 63 8.05 1.93 19.10
N ASN A 64 7.87 2.78 18.09
CA ASN A 64 6.56 3.10 17.49
C ASN A 64 6.30 2.38 16.15
N GLY A 65 7.27 1.62 15.63
CA GLY A 65 7.17 1.03 14.29
C GLY A 65 6.04 0.00 14.16
N ILE A 66 5.84 -0.83 15.19
CA ILE A 66 4.74 -1.80 15.21
C ILE A 66 3.39 -1.09 15.28
N ASP A 67 3.29 -0.03 16.09
CA ASP A 67 2.07 0.79 16.16
C ASP A 67 1.78 1.50 14.85
N ALA A 68 2.80 1.96 14.13
CA ALA A 68 2.63 2.55 12.80
C ALA A 68 2.07 1.55 11.79
N ILE A 69 2.55 0.31 11.82
CA ILE A 69 2.02 -0.78 10.99
C ILE A 69 0.55 -1.06 11.37
N ALA A 70 0.25 -1.22 12.66
CA ALA A 70 -1.11 -1.48 13.13
C ALA A 70 -2.08 -0.35 12.75
N ASN A 71 -1.66 0.90 12.89
CA ASN A 71 -2.43 2.07 12.47
C ASN A 71 -2.67 2.09 10.95
N ASP A 72 -1.71 1.65 10.14
CA ASP A 72 -1.89 1.58 8.68
C ASP A 72 -2.85 0.46 8.26
N MET A 73 -2.76 -0.70 8.93
CA MET A 73 -3.69 -1.82 8.75
C MET A 73 -5.13 -1.44 9.13
N ASN A 74 -5.31 -0.63 10.17
CA ASN A 74 -6.63 -0.21 10.64
C ASN A 74 -7.35 0.79 9.70
N LYS A 75 -6.65 1.36 8.71
CA LYS A 75 -7.28 2.29 7.75
C LYS A 75 -8.26 1.60 6.80
N SER A 76 -7.98 0.37 6.39
CA SER A 76 -8.90 -0.44 5.59
C SER A 76 -8.48 -1.91 5.50
N ALA A 77 -9.45 -2.78 5.15
CA ALA A 77 -9.20 -4.19 4.91
C ALA A 77 -8.13 -4.44 3.82
N ALA A 78 -8.09 -3.60 2.78
CA ALA A 78 -7.10 -3.73 1.71
C ALA A 78 -5.69 -3.38 2.20
N ASN A 79 -5.55 -2.33 3.02
CA ASN A 79 -4.26 -2.00 3.65
C ASN A 79 -3.80 -3.13 4.59
N ALA A 80 -4.71 -3.69 5.39
CA ALA A 80 -4.41 -4.84 6.24
C ALA A 80 -3.89 -6.04 5.44
N ILE A 81 -4.58 -6.44 4.36
CA ILE A 81 -4.15 -7.56 3.49
C ILE A 81 -2.78 -7.29 2.85
N ARG A 82 -2.56 -6.05 2.40
CA ARG A 82 -1.31 -5.61 1.79
C ARG A 82 -0.14 -5.68 2.79
N ASP A 83 -0.34 -5.17 3.99
CA ASP A 83 0.70 -5.12 5.02
C ASP A 83 1.00 -6.49 5.60
N LEU A 84 -0.01 -7.35 5.75
CA LEU A 84 0.20 -8.76 6.06
C LEU A 84 1.10 -9.44 5.02
N GLY A 85 0.82 -9.25 3.72
CA GLY A 85 1.65 -9.81 2.65
C GLY A 85 3.11 -9.36 2.76
N ARG A 86 3.35 -8.08 3.03
CA ARG A 86 4.70 -7.53 3.26
C ARG A 86 5.37 -8.15 4.48
N ILE A 87 4.68 -8.17 5.62
CA ILE A 87 5.19 -8.69 6.89
C ILE A 87 5.57 -10.16 6.75
N VAL A 88 4.75 -10.98 6.08
CA VAL A 88 5.04 -12.40 5.82
C VAL A 88 6.38 -12.55 5.12
N TRP A 89 6.61 -11.81 4.03
CA TRP A 89 7.83 -11.96 3.25
C TRP A 89 9.07 -11.36 3.91
N VAL A 90 8.94 -10.23 4.60
CA VAL A 90 10.03 -9.66 5.40
C VAL A 90 10.40 -10.62 6.52
N THR A 91 9.43 -11.15 7.27
CA THR A 91 9.68 -12.07 8.38
C THR A 91 10.24 -13.41 7.90
N ALA A 92 9.70 -13.97 6.82
CA ALA A 92 10.20 -15.21 6.23
C ALA A 92 11.67 -15.07 5.79
N SER A 93 12.04 -13.94 5.18
CA SER A 93 13.43 -13.71 4.78
C SER A 93 14.39 -13.67 5.98
N CYS A 94 13.96 -13.17 7.16
CA CYS A 94 14.77 -13.21 8.38
C CYS A 94 15.14 -14.63 8.82
N ALA A 95 14.31 -15.64 8.55
CA ALA A 95 14.55 -17.03 8.95
C ALA A 95 15.73 -17.69 8.23
N THR A 96 16.23 -17.09 7.14
CA THR A 96 17.34 -17.64 6.34
C THR A 96 18.74 -17.30 6.88
N GLY A 97 18.84 -16.47 7.94
CA GLY A 97 20.10 -15.96 8.47
C GLY A 97 20.74 -14.89 7.58
N VAL A 98 21.02 -15.22 6.32
CA VAL A 98 21.50 -14.26 5.30
C VAL A 98 20.48 -13.14 5.09
N GLY A 99 19.20 -13.49 4.99
CA GLY A 99 18.13 -12.51 4.83
C GLY A 99 18.01 -11.56 6.02
N LEU A 100 18.32 -11.97 7.24
CA LEU A 100 18.37 -11.07 8.40
C LEU A 100 19.40 -9.94 8.18
N VAL A 101 20.61 -10.31 7.76
CA VAL A 101 21.70 -9.35 7.51
C VAL A 101 21.36 -8.44 6.35
N VAL A 102 20.81 -8.99 5.27
CA VAL A 102 20.38 -8.19 4.10
C VAL A 102 19.27 -7.22 4.48
N ASN A 103 18.25 -7.66 5.21
CA ASN A 103 17.15 -6.80 5.64
C ASN A 103 17.65 -5.65 6.52
N ALA A 104 18.51 -5.96 7.51
CA ALA A 104 19.11 -4.94 8.37
C ALA A 104 19.96 -3.95 7.57
N ALA A 105 20.79 -4.45 6.64
CA ALA A 105 21.61 -3.59 5.78
C ALA A 105 20.73 -2.65 4.94
N VAL A 106 19.66 -3.16 4.32
CA VAL A 106 18.73 -2.31 3.56
C VAL A 106 18.08 -1.30 4.52
N ILE A 107 17.51 -1.70 5.65
CA ILE A 107 16.85 -0.74 6.56
C ILE A 107 17.79 0.37 7.07
N LEU A 108 19.07 0.07 7.28
CA LEU A 108 20.04 1.00 7.87
C LEU A 108 20.80 1.87 6.87
N LEU A 109 20.86 1.46 5.59
CA LEU A 109 21.33 2.27 4.46
C LEU A 109 20.32 3.38 4.13
#